data_AF-A0A6S7I432-F1
#
_entry.id   AF-A0A6S7I432-F1
#
_cell.length_a   1.000
_cell.length_b   1.000
_cell.length_c   1.000
_cell.angle_alpha   90.00
_cell.angle_beta   90.00
_cell.angle_gamma   90.00
#
_symmetry.space_group_name_H-M   'P 1'
#
loop_
_entity.id
_entity.type
_entity.pdbx_description
1 polymer ?
#
loop_
_entity_poly.entity_id
_entity_poly.type
_entity_poly.pdbx_seq_one_letter_code
_entity_poly.pdbx_strand_id
1 'polypeptide(L)'
;MSVRSCFTLDGQEINQEIRRETASEADGRETLVRRSSRLKVLNKGRNLGEDFAEKANALFRSRAGHISTLTRIQGDIETIMCACEETNEIMSRKAKYDDAWRKFVNAHEQYIEYIISKEEKEKALLS
;
A
#
# COMPACT_ATOMS: atom_id res chain seq x y z
N MET A 1 22.73 -2.49 21.40
CA MET A 1 22.55 -1.03 21.44
C MET A 1 21.36 -0.70 20.56
N SER A 2 20.28 -0.16 21.14
CA SER A 2 19.00 0.06 20.46
C SER A 2 18.87 1.55 20.12
N VAL A 3 18.80 1.86 18.83
CA VAL A 3 18.54 3.22 18.34
C VAL A 3 17.03 3.42 18.31
N ARG A 4 16.51 4.18 19.29
CA ARG A 4 15.16 4.75 19.27
C ARG A 4 15.17 5.92 18.29
N SER A 5 14.48 5.77 17.15
CA SER A 5 14.10 6.89 16.30
C SER A 5 12.77 7.43 16.80
N CYS A 6 12.77 8.67 17.29
CA CYS A 6 11.59 9.38 17.77
C CYS A 6 11.07 10.27 16.64
N PHE A 7 10.09 9.79 15.87
CA PHE A 7 9.27 10.65 15.03
C PHE A 7 7.81 10.20 15.13
N THR A 8 7.02 11.03 15.82
CA THR A 8 5.56 10.98 15.87
C THR A 8 5.01 12.04 14.93
N LEU A 9 4.30 11.60 13.90
CA LEU A 9 3.31 12.42 13.19
C LEU A 9 2.01 11.62 13.19
N ASP A 10 1.06 12.12 13.98
CA ASP A 10 -0.38 11.88 13.94
C ASP A 10 -0.89 10.44 13.92
N GLY A 11 -0.94 9.86 15.12
CA GLY A 11 -2.18 9.29 15.66
C GLY A 11 -2.90 8.20 14.85
N GLN A 12 -2.34 6.99 14.82
CA GLN A 12 -3.11 5.73 14.92
C GLN A 12 -2.14 4.57 15.19
N GLU A 13 -2.11 4.10 16.45
CA GLU A 13 -1.37 2.91 16.85
C GLU A 13 -1.95 1.65 16.17
N ILE A 14 -1.29 1.17 15.12
CA ILE A 14 -1.56 -0.16 14.59
C ILE A 14 -0.72 -1.14 15.40
N ASN A 15 -1.32 -1.65 16.48
CA ASN A 15 -0.81 -2.80 17.23
C ASN A 15 -0.79 -4.04 16.31
N GLN A 16 0.38 -4.37 15.74
CA GLN A 16 0.63 -5.69 15.13
C GLN A 16 1.23 -6.61 16.19
N GLU A 17 0.34 -7.28 16.94
CA GLU A 17 0.73 -8.41 17.77
C GLU A 17 0.96 -9.64 16.88
N ILE A 18 2.20 -9.85 16.46
CA ILE A 18 2.63 -11.09 15.80
C ILE A 18 2.76 -12.16 16.88
N ARG A 19 1.67 -12.89 17.15
CA ARG A 19 1.75 -14.15 17.89
C ARG A 19 2.41 -15.20 17.01
N ARG A 20 3.69 -15.47 17.27
CA ARG A 20 4.36 -16.70 16.87
C ARG A 20 4.16 -17.70 18.00
N GLU A 21 3.17 -18.57 17.87
CA GLU A 21 3.09 -19.79 18.66
C GLU A 21 3.65 -20.95 17.82
N THR A 22 4.82 -21.40 18.24
CA THR A 22 5.48 -22.64 17.81
C THR A 22 4.66 -23.83 18.30
N ALA A 23 4.17 -24.64 17.37
CA ALA A 23 3.56 -25.94 17.68
C ALA A 23 4.65 -26.95 18.11
N SER A 24 4.46 -27.58 19.26
CA SER A 24 5.02 -28.90 19.55
C SER A 24 4.07 -29.68 20.48
N GLU A 25 3.84 -30.93 20.09
CA GLU A 25 3.30 -32.07 20.86
C GLU A 25 1.77 -32.29 20.96
N ALA A 26 1.36 -33.29 20.17
CA ALA A 26 0.68 -34.52 20.58
C ALA A 26 -0.80 -34.55 21.00
N ASP A 27 -1.46 -35.53 20.33
CA ASP A 27 -2.49 -36.45 20.83
C ASP A 27 -3.96 -36.18 20.46
N GLY A 28 -4.62 -37.29 20.09
CA GLY A 28 -5.72 -37.35 19.14
C GLY A 28 -7.13 -37.08 19.68
N ARG A 29 -8.06 -36.91 18.73
CA ARG A 29 -9.43 -37.48 18.68
C ARG A 29 -10.21 -36.87 17.50
N GLU A 30 -10.59 -37.77 16.60
CA GLU A 30 -11.84 -37.82 15.81
C GLU A 30 -12.62 -36.50 15.64
N THR A 31 -12.62 -35.92 14.43
CA THR A 31 -13.61 -34.91 14.05
C THR A 31 -14.25 -35.22 12.70
N LEU A 32 -15.57 -35.35 12.77
CA LEU A 32 -16.54 -35.64 11.74
C LEU A 32 -16.38 -34.83 10.45
N VAL A 33 -16.53 -35.53 9.33
CA VAL A 33 -16.74 -35.00 7.97
C VAL A 33 -17.97 -34.07 7.97
N ARG A 34 -17.75 -32.76 8.12
CA ARG A 34 -18.78 -31.74 7.91
C ARG A 34 -18.64 -31.16 6.52
N ARG A 35 -19.38 -31.76 5.56
CA ARG A 35 -19.62 -31.20 4.22
C ARG A 35 -20.18 -29.78 4.37
N SER A 36 -19.34 -28.77 4.13
CA SER A 36 -19.77 -27.37 4.11
C SER A 36 -20.34 -27.05 2.72
N SER A 37 -21.67 -27.05 2.63
CA SER A 37 -22.40 -26.50 1.49
C SER A 37 -22.10 -25.00 1.41
N ARG A 38 -21.16 -24.61 0.55
CA ARG A 38 -20.89 -23.19 0.25
C ARG A 38 -22.14 -22.59 -0.40
N LEU A 39 -22.96 -21.92 0.39
CA LEU A 39 -24.03 -21.07 -0.08
C LEU A 39 -23.41 -19.98 -0.97
N LYS A 40 -23.78 -19.94 -2.25
CA LYS A 40 -23.51 -18.81 -3.14
C LYS A 40 -24.33 -17.63 -2.62
N VAL A 41 -23.71 -16.76 -1.83
CA VAL A 41 -24.31 -15.47 -1.47
C VAL A 41 -24.47 -14.69 -2.77
N LEU A 42 -25.72 -14.45 -3.15
CA LEU A 42 -26.09 -13.59 -4.27
C LEU A 42 -25.57 -12.19 -3.96
N ASN A 43 -24.77 -11.64 -4.89
CA ASN A 43 -24.15 -10.33 -4.76
C ASN A 43 -25.27 -9.27 -4.73
N LYS A 44 -25.55 -8.75 -3.53
CA LYS A 44 -26.50 -7.66 -3.28
C LYS A 44 -25.96 -6.42 -4.00
N GLY A 45 -26.83 -5.72 -4.74
CA GLY A 45 -26.47 -4.66 -5.69
C GLY A 45 -25.41 -3.70 -5.15
N ARG A 46 -24.26 -3.62 -5.85
CA ARG A 46 -23.18 -2.69 -5.54
C ARG A 46 -23.67 -1.27 -5.76
N ASN A 47 -23.56 -0.44 -4.72
CA ASN A 47 -23.80 0.99 -4.85
C ASN A 47 -22.65 1.59 -5.65
N LEU A 48 -22.97 2.22 -6.78
CA LEU A 48 -21.99 2.88 -7.63
C LEU A 48 -21.08 3.82 -6.81
N GLY A 49 -21.63 4.55 -5.84
CA GLY A 49 -20.87 5.44 -4.96
C GLY A 49 -19.84 4.75 -4.06
N GLU A 50 -20.11 3.52 -3.60
CA GLU A 50 -19.14 2.73 -2.81
C GLU A 50 -18.00 2.24 -3.69
N ASP A 51 -18.32 1.76 -4.90
CA ASP A 51 -17.32 1.36 -5.91
C ASP A 51 -16.41 2.56 -6.28
N PHE A 52 -16.98 3.79 -6.33
CA PHE A 52 -16.20 5.00 -6.60
C PHE A 52 -15.24 5.36 -5.46
N ALA A 53 -15.72 5.32 -4.21
CA ALA A 53 -14.91 5.64 -3.04
C ALA A 53 -13.79 4.61 -2.82
N GLU A 54 -14.08 3.32 -3.04
CA GLU A 54 -13.09 2.25 -2.91
C GLU A 54 -11.96 2.40 -3.95
N LYS A 55 -12.31 2.69 -5.21
CA LYS A 55 -11.32 2.91 -6.27
C LYS A 55 -10.49 4.18 -6.06
N ALA A 56 -11.10 5.28 -5.58
CA ALA A 56 -10.37 6.50 -5.22
C ALA A 56 -9.32 6.21 -4.14
N ASN A 57 -9.72 5.50 -3.09
CA ASN A 57 -8.86 5.13 -1.98
C ASN A 57 -7.72 4.20 -2.41
N ALA A 58 -7.98 3.25 -3.31
CA ALA A 58 -6.95 2.39 -3.86
C ALA A 58 -5.87 3.18 -4.62
N LEU A 59 -6.29 4.13 -5.47
CA LEU A 59 -5.38 5.00 -6.22
C LEU A 59 -4.59 5.93 -5.29
N PHE A 60 -5.24 6.50 -4.27
CA PHE A 60 -4.59 7.32 -3.25
C PHE A 60 -3.50 6.55 -2.49
N ARG A 61 -3.82 5.34 -2.02
CA ARG A 61 -2.86 4.47 -1.33
C ARG A 61 -1.69 4.07 -2.23
N SER A 62 -1.96 3.76 -3.50
CA SER A 62 -0.93 3.47 -4.50
C SER A 62 0.05 4.64 -4.64
N ARG A 63 -0.48 5.86 -4.81
CA ARG A 63 0.33 7.09 -4.88
C ARG A 63 1.18 7.28 -3.63
N ALA A 64 0.61 7.10 -2.44
CA ALA A 64 1.33 7.25 -1.17
C ALA A 64 2.48 6.22 -1.04
N GLY A 65 2.26 4.97 -1.47
CA GLY A 65 3.30 3.94 -1.49
C GLY A 65 4.48 4.28 -2.41
N HIS A 66 4.20 4.89 -3.56
CA HIS A 66 5.24 5.37 -4.47
C HIS A 66 6.06 6.51 -3.87
N ILE A 67 5.42 7.48 -3.18
CA ILE A 67 6.11 8.56 -2.47
C ILE A 67 7.05 7.98 -1.41
N SER A 68 6.56 7.07 -0.57
CA SER A 68 7.38 6.42 0.46
C SER A 68 8.61 5.72 -0.13
N THR A 69 8.43 5.06 -1.28
CA THR A 69 9.53 4.40 -1.99
C THR A 69 10.58 5.40 -2.47
N LEU A 70 10.14 6.51 -3.08
CA LEU A 70 11.01 7.59 -3.54
C LEU A 70 11.82 8.20 -2.40
N THR A 71 11.15 8.55 -1.30
CA THR A 71 11.80 9.11 -0.10
C THR A 71 12.86 8.16 0.46
N ARG A 72 12.58 6.85 0.51
CA ARG A 72 13.57 5.87 0.95
C ARG A 72 14.79 5.83 0.04
N ILE A 73 14.59 5.75 -1.27
CA ILE A 73 15.69 5.68 -2.24
C ILE A 73 16.53 6.96 -2.19
N GLN A 74 15.90 8.13 -2.01
CA GLN A 74 16.58 9.39 -1.83
C GLN A 74 17.47 9.38 -0.57
N GLY A 75 16.94 8.92 0.58
CA GLY A 75 17.73 8.79 1.80
C GLY A 75 18.91 7.83 1.65
N ASP A 76 18.74 6.75 0.89
CA ASP A 76 19.85 5.84 0.56
C ASP A 76 20.93 6.56 -0.25
N ILE A 77 20.56 7.33 -1.28
CA ILE A 77 21.50 8.12 -2.10
C ILE A 77 22.26 9.12 -1.23
N GLU A 78 21.56 9.86 -0.37
CA GLU A 78 22.16 10.83 0.54
C GLU A 78 23.16 10.16 1.50
N THR A 79 22.82 8.98 2.02
CA THR A 79 23.70 8.21 2.91
C THR A 79 24.99 7.79 2.20
N ILE A 80 24.87 7.22 1.00
CA ILE A 80 26.01 6.79 0.18
C ILE A 80 26.91 7.98 -0.17
N MET A 81 26.30 9.12 -0.54
CA MET A 81 27.03 10.36 -0.81
C MET A 81 27.79 10.87 0.42
N CYS A 82 27.18 10.83 1.61
CA CYS A 82 27.83 11.24 2.86
C CYS A 82 28.95 10.29 3.28
N ALA A 83 28.86 9.01 2.94
CA ALA A 83 29.87 8.00 3.25
C ALA A 83 31.09 8.02 2.32
N CYS A 84 31.12 8.93 1.31
CA CYS A 84 32.15 8.95 0.25
C CYS A 84 32.30 7.61 -0.48
N GLU A 85 31.19 6.89 -0.66
CA GLU A 85 31.14 5.58 -1.30
C GLU A 85 31.23 5.66 -2.84
N GLU A 86 31.37 4.50 -3.50
CA GLU A 86 31.61 4.42 -4.93
C GLU A 86 30.49 5.03 -5.77
N THR A 87 30.88 5.79 -6.79
CA THR A 87 29.98 6.41 -7.79
C THR A 87 29.05 5.41 -8.48
N ASN A 88 29.48 4.15 -8.62
CA ASN A 88 28.66 3.09 -9.21
C ASN A 88 27.42 2.76 -8.37
N GLU A 89 27.53 2.81 -7.04
CA GLU A 89 26.42 2.51 -6.14
C GLU A 89 25.37 3.64 -6.18
N ILE A 90 25.82 4.89 -6.21
CA ILE A 90 24.98 6.07 -6.42
C ILE A 90 24.21 5.96 -7.74
N MET A 91 24.90 5.59 -8.84
CA MET A 91 24.26 5.45 -10.16
C MET A 91 23.20 4.34 -10.17
N SER A 92 23.46 3.21 -9.50
CA SER A 92 22.49 2.13 -9.33
C SER A 92 21.25 2.58 -8.54
N ARG A 93 21.45 3.36 -7.48
CA ARG A 93 20.36 3.89 -6.64
C ARG A 93 19.54 4.97 -7.38
N LYS A 94 20.21 5.81 -8.16
CA LYS A 94 19.58 6.78 -9.07
C LYS A 94 18.70 6.10 -10.11
N ALA A 95 19.18 5.03 -10.76
CA ALA A 95 18.36 4.28 -11.72
C ALA A 95 17.07 3.71 -11.09
N LYS A 96 17.15 3.26 -9.82
CA LYS A 96 15.96 2.82 -9.06
C LYS A 96 15.03 3.98 -8.73
N TYR A 97 15.59 5.15 -8.40
CA TYR A 97 14.82 6.37 -8.17
C TYR A 97 14.03 6.76 -9.42
N ASP A 98 14.68 6.79 -10.58
CA ASP A 98 14.07 7.17 -11.86
C ASP A 98 12.92 6.21 -12.24
N ASP A 99 13.08 4.90 -12.03
CA ASP A 99 12.01 3.92 -12.24
C ASP A 99 10.84 4.13 -11.27
N ALA A 100 11.12 4.35 -9.98
CA ALA A 100 10.10 4.66 -8.98
C ALA A 100 9.35 5.96 -9.30
N TRP A 101 10.06 6.96 -9.82
CA TRP A 101 9.48 8.25 -10.22
C TRP A 101 8.52 8.09 -11.38
N ARG A 102 8.92 7.33 -12.42
CA ARG A 102 8.04 7.02 -13.54
C ARG A 102 6.75 6.33 -13.09
N LYS A 103 6.84 5.38 -12.16
CA LYS A 103 5.66 4.69 -11.60
C LYS A 103 4.78 5.65 -10.80
N PHE A 104 5.39 6.53 -10.00
CA PHE A 104 4.68 7.57 -9.26
C PHE A 104 3.88 8.47 -10.20
N VAL A 105 4.52 9.00 -11.25
CA VAL A 105 3.87 9.91 -12.22
C VAL A 105 2.66 9.24 -12.85
N ASN A 106 2.80 8.01 -13.36
CA ASN A 106 1.70 7.26 -13.94
C ASN A 106 0.54 7.03 -12.93
N ALA A 107 0.86 6.60 -11.71
CA ALA A 107 -0.17 6.42 -10.67
C ALA A 107 -0.85 7.74 -10.27
N HIS A 108 -0.11 8.85 -10.30
CA HIS A 108 -0.63 10.17 -9.99
C HIS A 108 -1.55 10.68 -11.10
N GLU A 109 -1.17 10.54 -12.36
CA GLU A 109 -2.00 10.89 -13.53
C GLU A 109 -3.33 10.12 -13.50
N GLN A 110 -3.28 8.80 -13.29
CA GLN A 110 -4.50 7.98 -13.17
C GLN A 110 -5.40 8.44 -12.02
N TYR A 111 -4.83 8.86 -10.89
CA TYR A 111 -5.60 9.40 -9.77
C TYR A 111 -6.28 10.72 -10.13
N ILE A 112 -5.58 11.62 -10.82
CA ILE A 112 -6.12 12.92 -11.26
C ILE A 112 -7.22 12.74 -12.31
N GLU A 113 -6.98 11.94 -13.34
CA GLU A 113 -7.99 11.62 -14.37
C GLU A 113 -9.26 11.05 -13.74
N TYR A 114 -9.10 10.19 -12.74
CA TYR A 114 -10.21 9.60 -12.02
C TYR A 114 -11.02 10.62 -11.22
N ILE A 115 -10.36 11.58 -10.56
CA ILE A 115 -11.04 12.67 -9.85
C ILE A 115 -11.81 13.55 -10.83
N ILE A 116 -11.18 13.97 -11.93
CA ILE A 116 -11.81 14.83 -12.94
C ILE A 116 -13.05 14.14 -13.52
N SER A 117 -12.93 12.87 -13.92
CA SER A 117 -14.05 12.10 -14.45
C SER A 117 -15.19 11.94 -13.44
N LYS A 118 -14.88 11.87 -12.14
CA LYS A 118 -15.89 11.83 -11.08
C LYS A 118 -16.65 13.16 -11.00
N GLU A 119 -15.94 14.29 -10.99
CA GLU A 119 -16.57 15.62 -10.92
C GLU A 119 -17.47 15.91 -12.12
N GLU A 120 -17.07 15.48 -13.33
CA GLU A 120 -17.87 15.61 -14.54
C GLU A 120 -19.18 14.79 -14.46
N LYS A 121 -19.11 13.56 -13.96
CA LYS A 121 -20.28 12.69 -13.78
C LYS A 121 -21.24 13.23 -12.72
N GLU A 122 -20.72 13.78 -11.63
CA GLU A 122 -21.54 14.41 -10.59
C GLU A 122 -22.26 15.67 -11.11
N LYS A 123 -21.58 16.51 -11.90
CA LYS A 123 -22.19 17.68 -12.56
C LYS A 123 -23.29 17.28 -13.54
N ALA A 124 -23.09 16.22 -14.33
CA ALA A 124 -24.07 15.74 -15.28
C ALA A 124 -25.34 15.14 -14.64
N LEU A 125 -25.25 14.66 -13.39
CA LEU A 125 -26.40 14.15 -12.62
C LEU A 125 -27.20 15.24 -11.91
N LEU A 126 -26.62 16.44 -11.76
CA LEU A 126 -27.23 17.61 -11.10
C LEU A 126 -27.77 18.65 -12.10
N SER A 127 -27.53 18.46 -13.39
CA SER A 127 -28.07 19.27 -14.50
C SER A 127 -29.32 18.65 -15.10
#